data_AF-A0A920TPY5-F1
#
_entry.id   AF-A0A920TPY5-F1
#
_cell.length_a   1.000
_cell.length_b   1.000
_cell.length_c   1.000
_cell.angle_alpha   90.00
_cell.angle_beta   90.00
_cell.angle_gamma   90.00
#
_symmetry.space_group_name_H-M   'P 1'
#
loop_
_entity.id
_entity.type
_entity.pdbx_description
1 polymer ?
#
loop_
_entity_poly.entity_id
_entity_poly.type
_entity_poly.pdbx_seq_one_letter_code
_entity_poly.pdbx_strand_id
1 'polypeptide(L)'
;MLMDEAFSALDPLIRSDMQKQLIDLQSELKKTIVFITHDLDESLRLGDHIGILNGGRLVQVGTPIDIIMNPADDYVEAFVKDVNRAKEI
;
A
#
# COMPACT_ATOMS: atom_id res chain seq x y z
N MET A 1 5.41 1.84 14.86
CA MET A 1 5.69 0.43 14.50
C MET A 1 6.23 0.43 13.09
N LEU A 2 7.26 -0.38 12.81
CA LEU A 2 7.79 -0.57 11.45
C LEU A 2 7.48 -2.01 11.06
N MET A 3 6.92 -2.20 9.86
CA MET A 3 6.51 -3.50 9.34
C MET A 3 7.03 -3.61 7.92
N ASP A 4 7.87 -4.61 7.67
CA ASP A 4 8.50 -4.87 6.38
C ASP A 4 7.96 -6.18 5.82
N GLU A 5 7.24 -6.10 4.70
CA GLU A 5 6.56 -7.22 4.03
C GLU A 5 5.79 -8.17 4.98
N ALA A 6 5.16 -7.62 6.02
CA ALA A 6 4.68 -8.40 7.16
C ALA A 6 3.59 -9.44 6.83
N PHE A 7 2.96 -9.34 5.65
CA PHE A 7 1.90 -10.25 5.22
C PHE A 7 2.22 -11.06 3.95
N SER A 8 3.44 -10.93 3.40
CA SER A 8 3.80 -11.54 2.10
C SER A 8 3.72 -13.07 2.10
N ALA A 9 4.02 -13.71 3.23
CA ALA A 9 4.00 -15.16 3.41
C ALA A 9 2.61 -15.75 3.73
N LEU A 10 1.57 -14.92 3.85
CA LEU A 10 0.23 -15.37 4.21
C LEU A 10 -0.63 -15.62 2.98
N ASP A 11 -1.48 -16.64 3.09
CA ASP A 11 -2.55 -16.91 2.11
C ASP A 11 -3.50 -15.69 1.99
N PRO A 12 -4.10 -15.44 0.81
CA PRO A 12 -4.86 -14.22 0.55
C PRO A 12 -6.00 -13.92 1.55
N LEU A 13 -6.67 -14.96 2.02
CA LEU A 13 -7.75 -14.82 3.01
C LEU A 13 -7.21 -14.36 4.37
N ILE A 14 -6.20 -15.06 4.89
CA ILE A 14 -5.59 -14.76 6.19
C ILE A 14 -4.92 -13.38 6.16
N ARG A 15 -4.26 -13.04 5.05
CA ARG A 15 -3.68 -11.72 4.80
C ARG A 15 -4.70 -10.61 4.99
N SER A 16 -5.86 -10.73 4.34
CA SER A 16 -6.93 -9.72 4.42
C SER A 16 -7.46 -9.57 5.86
N ASP A 17 -7.62 -10.69 6.57
CA ASP A 17 -8.07 -10.67 7.97
C ASP A 17 -7.03 -10.02 8.89
N MET A 18 -5.75 -10.31 8.71
CA MET A 18 -4.66 -9.70 9.48
C MET A 18 -4.51 -8.21 9.21
N GLN A 19 -4.67 -7.79 7.95
CA GLN A 19 -4.69 -6.39 7.56
C GLN A 19 -5.81 -5.63 8.27
N LYS A 20 -7.00 -6.21 8.33
CA LYS A 20 -8.12 -5.62 9.08
C LYS A 20 -7.82 -5.50 10.58
N GLN A 21 -7.30 -6.56 11.19
CA GLN A 21 -6.93 -6.52 12.61
C GLN A 21 -5.85 -5.47 12.89
N LEU A 22 -4.91 -5.26 11.96
CA LEU A 22 -3.89 -4.23 12.09
C LEU A 22 -4.52 -2.82 12.11
N ILE A 23 -5.49 -2.54 11.24
CA ILE A 23 -6.21 -1.26 11.21
C ILE A 23 -6.97 -1.05 12.53
N ASP A 24 -7.70 -2.07 13.00
CA ASP A 24 -8.46 -1.99 14.24
C ASP A 24 -7.53 -1.70 15.43
N LEU A 25 -6.38 -2.39 15.48
CA LEU A 25 -5.36 -2.19 16.50
C LEU A 25 -4.70 -0.80 16.41
N GLN A 26 -4.44 -0.31 15.20
CA GLN A 26 -3.90 1.03 14.99
C GLN A 26 -4.86 2.09 15.55
N SER A 27 -6.16 1.92 15.32
CA SER A 27 -7.21 2.84 15.79
C SER A 27 -7.28 2.89 17.32
N GLU A 28 -7.10 1.75 17.97
CA GLU A 28 -7.05 1.65 19.43
C GLU A 28 -5.77 2.26 20.03
N LEU A 29 -4.60 1.88 19.49
CA LEU A 29 -3.30 2.27 20.05
C LEU A 29 -2.85 3.68 19.64
N LYS A 30 -3.38 4.22 18.54
CA LYS A 30 -3.02 5.51 17.94
C LYS A 30 -1.52 5.71 17.75
N LYS A 31 -0.82 4.64 17.39
CA LYS A 31 0.61 4.67 17.10
C LYS A 31 0.83 4.87 15.61
N THR A 32 1.87 5.64 15.26
CA THR A 32 2.32 5.74 13.86
C THR A 32 2.83 4.38 13.40
N ILE A 33 2.33 3.92 12.25
CA ILE A 33 2.77 2.69 11.59
C ILE A 33 3.41 3.08 10.26
N VAL A 34 4.59 2.53 10.00
CA VAL A 34 5.24 2.57 8.70
C VAL A 34 5.22 1.16 8.16
N PHE A 35 4.50 0.97 7.06
CA PHE A 35 4.29 -0.32 6.41
C PHE A 35 4.99 -0.31 5.04
N ILE A 36 5.84 -1.30 4.80
CA ILE A 36 6.60 -1.46 3.56
C ILE A 36 6.06 -2.71 2.87
N THR A 37 5.68 -2.55 1.61
CA THR A 37 5.18 -3.62 0.75
C THR A 37 5.53 -3.31 -0.70
N HIS A 38 5.64 -4.36 -1.52
CA HIS A 38 5.71 -4.23 -2.96
C HIS A 38 4.31 -4.24 -3.62
N ASP A 39 3.25 -4.45 -2.84
CA ASP A 39 1.87 -4.48 -3.32
C ASP A 39 1.20 -3.11 -3.11
N LEU A 40 0.94 -2.41 -4.22
CA LEU A 40 0.23 -1.13 -4.20
C LEU A 40 -1.19 -1.27 -3.67
N ASP A 41 -1.85 -2.39 -3.92
CA ASP A 41 -3.23 -2.64 -3.53
C ASP A 41 -3.35 -2.78 -1.99
N GLU A 42 -2.32 -3.34 -1.34
CA GLU A 42 -2.17 -3.26 0.12
C GLU A 42 -1.92 -1.83 0.60
N SER A 43 -1.04 -1.09 -0.08
CA SER A 43 -0.72 0.30 0.26
C SER A 43 -1.96 1.20 0.18
N LEU A 44 -2.81 0.99 -0.83
CA LEU A 44 -4.08 1.70 -1.03
C LEU A 44 -5.14 1.34 0.03
N ARG A 45 -5.12 0.09 0.53
CA ARG A 45 -6.07 -0.36 1.56
C ARG A 45 -5.68 0.09 2.97
N LEU A 46 -4.39 0.06 3.29
CA LEU A 46 -3.88 0.27 4.65
C LEU A 46 -3.39 1.70 4.90
N GLY A 47 -2.92 2.39 3.86
CA GLY A 47 -2.17 3.64 3.99
C GLY A 47 -3.04 4.88 3.94
N ASP A 48 -2.91 5.74 4.94
CA ASP A 48 -3.42 7.11 4.87
C ASP A 48 -2.62 7.97 3.88
N HIS A 49 -1.31 7.70 3.80
CA HIS A 49 -0.36 8.31 2.86
C HIS A 49 0.55 7.22 2.31
N ILE A 50 0.87 7.33 1.03
CA ILE A 50 1.67 6.34 0.29
C ILE A 50 2.90 7.05 -0.26
N GLY A 51 4.06 6.43 -0.06
CA GLY A 51 5.31 6.81 -0.72
C GLY A 51 5.75 5.71 -1.68
N ILE A 52 5.93 6.04 -2.96
CA ILE A 52 6.41 5.10 -3.98
C ILE A 52 7.90 5.33 -4.19
N LEU A 53 8.67 4.25 -4.14
CA LEU A 53 10.10 4.27 -4.38
C LEU A 53 10.42 3.54 -5.69
N ASN A 54 11.31 4.11 -6.50
CA ASN A 54 11.87 3.48 -7.68
C ASN A 54 13.40 3.71 -7.71
N GLY A 55 14.18 2.65 -7.88
CA GLY A 55 15.65 2.73 -7.95
C GLY A 55 16.29 3.40 -6.71
N GLY A 56 15.70 3.22 -5.53
CA GLY A 56 16.14 3.84 -4.29
C GLY A 56 15.79 5.33 -4.16
N ARG A 57 14.97 5.88 -5.06
CA ARG A 57 14.47 7.25 -5.00
C ARG A 57 12.98 7.27 -4.70
N LEU A 58 12.56 8.19 -3.84
CA LEU A 58 11.16 8.48 -3.61
C LEU A 58 10.62 9.27 -4.81
N VAL A 59 9.76 8.65 -5.60
CA VAL A 59 9.24 9.22 -6.85
C VAL A 59 7.90 9.93 -6.67
N GLN A 60 7.09 9.46 -5.73
CA GLN A 60 5.82 10.12 -5.40
C GLN A 60 5.45 9.89 -3.94
N VAL A 61 4.85 10.91 -3.32
CA VAL A 61 4.18 10.81 -2.01
C VAL A 61 2.83 11.49 -2.12
N GLY A 62 1.78 10.86 -1.61
CA GLY A 62 0.45 11.45 -1.60
C GLY A 62 -0.58 10.57 -0.89
N THR A 63 -1.83 11.02 -0.92
CA THR A 63 -2.94 10.17 -0.50
C THR A 63 -3.17 9.06 -1.52
N PRO A 64 -3.86 7.95 -1.17
CA PRO A 64 -4.26 6.92 -2.13
C PRO A 64 -4.92 7.48 -3.39
N ILE A 65 -5.75 8.52 -3.24
CA ILE A 65 -6.44 9.19 -4.34
C ILE A 65 -5.45 9.93 -5.23
N ASP A 66 -4.49 10.66 -4.64
CA ASP A 66 -3.48 11.41 -5.41
C ASP A 66 -2.59 10.47 -6.23
N ILE A 67 -2.20 9.34 -5.65
CA ILE A 67 -1.39 8.32 -6.33
C ILE A 67 -2.10 7.82 -7.59
N ILE A 68 -3.40 7.56 -7.51
CA ILE A 68 -4.19 7.01 -8.62
C ILE A 68 -4.52 8.08 -9.66
N MET A 69 -4.97 9.26 -9.22
CA MET A 69 -5.51 10.28 -10.10
C MET A 69 -4.43 11.16 -10.72
N ASN A 70 -3.30 11.32 -10.05
CA ASN A 70 -2.21 12.20 -10.46
C ASN A 70 -0.86 11.46 -10.35
N PRO A 71 -0.62 10.41 -11.14
CA PRO A 71 0.67 9.73 -11.15
C PRO A 71 1.80 10.68 -11.56
N ALA A 72 2.92 10.65 -10.83
CA ALA A 72 4.02 11.60 -10.99
C ALA A 72 4.92 11.31 -12.20
N ASP A 73 5.01 10.05 -12.62
CA ASP A 73 5.79 9.61 -13.78
C ASP A 73 5.18 8.36 -14.43
N ASP A 74 5.75 7.96 -15.58
CA ASP A 74 5.32 6.77 -16.35
C ASP A 74 5.43 5.47 -15.54
N TYR A 75 6.36 5.42 -14.58
CA TYR A 75 6.52 4.26 -13.72
C TYR A 75 5.35 4.14 -12.74
N VAL A 76 5.00 5.23 -12.06
CA VAL A 76 3.83 5.25 -11.16
C VAL A 76 2.55 5.00 -11.96
N GLU A 77 2.40 5.58 -13.15
CA GLU A 77 1.24 5.35 -14.00
C GLU A 77 1.11 3.87 -14.39
N ALA A 78 2.21 3.22 -14.79
CA ALA A 78 2.22 1.80 -15.10
C ALA A 78 1.90 0.94 -13.88
N PHE A 79 2.43 1.30 -12.71
CA PHE A 79 2.21 0.59 -11.44
C PHE A 79 0.75 0.64 -10.98
N VAL A 80 0.10 1.80 -11.12
CA VAL A 80 -1.34 1.97 -10.84
C VAL A 80 -2.21 1.18 -11.83
N LYS A 81 -1.85 1.16 -13.12
CA LYS A 81 -2.60 0.41 -14.15
C LYS A 81 -2.59 -1.09 -13.92
N ASP A 82 -1.48 -1.65 -13.45
CA ASP A 82 -1.36 -3.09 -13.17
C ASP A 82 -2.35 -3.54 -12.08
N VAL A 83 -2.47 -2.75 -11.01
CA VAL A 83 -3.42 -3.00 -9.92
C VAL A 83 -4.87 -2.97 -10.38
N ASN A 84 -5.26 -2.00 -11.22
CA ASN A 84 -6.63 -1.90 -11.70
C ASN A 84 -7.03 -3.08 -12.59
N ARG A 85 -6.08 -3.64 -13.34
CA ARG A 85 -6.32 -4.76 -14.25
C ARG A 85 -6.56 -6.09 -13.55
N ALA A 86 -5.98 -6.28 -12.35
CA ALA A 86 -6.22 -7.45 -11.51
C ALA A 86 -7.65 -7.53 -10.94
N LYS A 87 -8.44 -6.45 -11.01
CA LYS A 87 -9.84 -6.38 -10.54
C LYS A 87 -10.88 -6.66 -11.64
N GLU A 88 -10.48 -6.75 -12.90
CA GLU A 88 -11.38 -6.96 -14.06
C GLU A 88 -11.45 -8.41 -14.56
N ILE A 89 -10.92 -9.38 -13.80
CA ILE A 89 -10.92 -10.82 -14.16
C ILE A 89 -11.69 -11.63 -13.12
#